data_AF-A0A3L6FMI2-F1
#
_entry.id   AF-A0A3L6FMI2-F1
#
_cell.length_a   1.000
_cell.length_b   1.000
_cell.length_c   1.000
_cell.angle_alpha   90.00
_cell.angle_beta   90.00
_cell.angle_gamma   90.00
#
_symmetry.space_group_name_H-M   'P 1'
#
loop_
_entity.id
_entity.type
_entity.pdbx_description
1 polymer ?
#
loop_
_entity_poly.entity_id
_entity_poly.type
_entity_poly.pdbx_seq_one_letter_code
_entity_poly.pdbx_strand_id
1 'polypeptide(L)'
;MIHSHFSSHNSAVLIQCSWQFCHRILIRPHPAVWRLVHGLAVVYLIALTFLLFQSEGHTGSYLFLISQNRDDARQFMKLLHPDLGVELPERSYGADCRLYVPENPKNKFINIYETLFDEFVVAHILGWFGKAVMIRNQLLLWVLSIGFELMELTFRHMLPNFNECWWDIIILDILICNWFGIWAGMHTVRYFDGKTYEWVGLSRQRSIMGKVCLLTIH
;
A
#
# COMPACT_ATOMS: atom_id res chain seq x y z
N MET A 1 -11.89 28.78 34.20
CA MET A 1 -11.25 29.26 32.95
C MET A 1 -10.38 28.20 32.25
N ILE A 2 -10.37 26.92 32.70
CA ILE A 2 -9.55 25.84 32.08
C ILE A 2 -10.42 24.81 31.33
N HIS A 3 -11.72 24.68 31.65
CA HIS A 3 -12.64 23.77 30.96
C HIS A 3 -13.14 24.26 29.60
N SER A 4 -13.07 25.56 29.30
CA SER A 4 -13.53 26.13 28.03
C SER A 4 -12.46 26.10 26.92
N HIS A 5 -11.19 25.91 27.26
CA HIS A 5 -10.08 25.84 26.29
C HIS A 5 -9.84 24.44 25.72
N PHE A 6 -10.31 23.38 26.39
CA PHE A 6 -10.11 22.00 25.91
C PHE A 6 -11.16 21.59 24.87
N SER A 7 -12.38 22.15 24.96
CA SER A 7 -13.46 21.87 24.00
C SER A 7 -13.25 22.55 22.65
N SER A 8 -12.58 23.72 22.62
CA SER A 8 -12.30 24.46 21.39
C SER A 8 -11.19 23.83 20.55
N HIS A 9 -10.19 23.18 21.17
CA HIS A 9 -9.14 22.46 20.43
C HIS A 9 -9.64 21.17 19.78
N ASN A 10 -10.48 20.39 20.45
CA ASN A 10 -11.09 19.19 19.84
C ASN A 10 -12.04 19.56 18.69
N SER A 11 -12.76 20.67 18.83
CA SER A 11 -13.63 21.19 17.76
C SER A 11 -12.81 21.72 16.58
N ALA A 12 -11.68 22.40 16.83
CA ALA A 12 -10.80 22.90 15.78
C ALA A 12 -10.09 21.78 15.02
N VAL A 13 -9.70 20.68 15.66
CA VAL A 13 -9.13 19.50 14.98
C VAL A 13 -10.20 18.81 14.12
N LEU A 14 -11.41 18.65 14.64
CA LEU A 14 -12.52 18.07 13.87
C LEU A 14 -12.97 18.98 12.71
N ILE A 15 -12.88 20.31 12.89
CA ILE A 15 -13.14 21.31 11.83
C ILE A 15 -12.01 21.31 10.80
N GLN A 16 -10.73 21.18 11.20
CA GLN A 16 -9.60 21.04 10.28
C GLN A 16 -9.69 19.73 9.47
N CYS A 17 -10.10 18.63 10.12
CA CYS A 17 -10.35 17.35 9.48
C CYS A 17 -11.56 17.36 8.53
N SER A 18 -12.58 18.18 8.81
CA SER A 18 -13.72 18.36 7.89
C SER A 18 -13.45 19.38 6.79
N TRP A 19 -12.58 20.37 7.04
CA TRP A 19 -12.19 21.40 6.06
C TRP A 19 -11.23 20.87 4.99
N GLN A 20 -10.34 19.91 5.32
CA GLN A 20 -9.54 19.21 4.29
C GLN A 20 -10.36 18.27 3.38
N PHE A 21 -11.66 18.08 3.65
CA PHE A 21 -12.50 17.13 2.93
C PHE A 21 -13.63 17.76 2.08
N CYS A 22 -13.63 19.08 1.87
CA CYS A 22 -14.68 19.71 1.06
C CYS A 22 -14.30 19.86 -0.42
N HIS A 23 -14.79 18.89 -1.22
CA HIS A 23 -15.20 18.93 -2.65
C HIS A 23 -14.22 19.50 -3.71
N ARG A 24 -14.01 18.87 -4.88
CA ARG A 24 -15.00 18.40 -5.88
C ARG A 24 -14.21 17.68 -7.01
N ILE A 25 -14.87 16.89 -7.86
CA ILE A 25 -14.33 16.20 -9.07
C ILE A 25 -13.84 14.77 -8.76
N LEU A 26 -14.80 13.88 -8.45
CA LEU A 26 -14.75 12.40 -8.33
C LEU A 26 -15.52 12.00 -7.09
N ILE A 27 -16.46 11.08 -7.24
CA ILE A 27 -17.01 10.28 -6.14
C ILE A 27 -15.79 9.73 -5.37
N ARG A 28 -15.49 10.30 -4.19
CA ARG A 28 -14.59 9.65 -3.24
C ARG A 28 -15.27 8.33 -2.88
N PRO A 29 -14.54 7.21 -2.72
CA PRO A 29 -15.07 6.08 -1.94
C PRO A 29 -15.70 6.65 -0.67
N HIS A 30 -16.92 6.21 -0.32
CA HIS A 30 -17.72 6.77 0.77
C HIS A 30 -16.82 7.11 1.97
N PRO A 31 -16.93 8.30 2.61
CA PRO A 31 -16.00 8.71 3.66
C PRO A 31 -15.76 7.67 4.76
N ALA A 32 -16.74 6.79 5.04
CA ALA A 32 -16.55 5.68 5.96
C ALA A 32 -15.50 4.64 5.49
N VAL A 33 -15.39 4.36 4.18
CA VAL A 33 -14.36 3.47 3.62
C VAL A 33 -12.98 4.03 3.90
N TRP A 34 -12.77 5.32 3.66
CA TRP A 34 -11.47 5.96 3.95
C TRP A 34 -11.15 6.01 5.44
N ARG A 35 -12.15 6.25 6.29
CA ARG A 35 -11.97 6.19 7.75
C ARG A 35 -11.63 4.78 8.22
N LEU A 36 -12.24 3.75 7.63
CA LEU A 36 -11.94 2.35 7.95
C LEU A 36 -10.54 1.97 7.49
N VAL A 37 -10.17 2.28 6.24
CA VAL A 37 -8.82 2.01 5.71
C VAL A 37 -7.76 2.72 6.55
N HIS A 38 -7.97 3.99 6.90
CA HIS A 38 -7.05 4.73 7.75
C HIS A 38 -7.01 4.16 9.18
N GLY A 39 -8.15 3.82 9.77
CA GLY A 39 -8.23 3.18 11.08
C GLY A 39 -7.47 1.85 11.12
N LEU A 40 -7.65 1.01 10.10
CA LEU A 40 -6.89 -0.25 9.95
C LEU A 40 -5.39 0.01 9.79
N ALA A 41 -4.99 1.02 9.01
CA ALA A 41 -3.58 1.38 8.84
C ALA A 41 -2.94 1.87 10.17
N VAL A 42 -3.68 2.64 10.98
CA VAL A 42 -3.21 3.07 12.31
C VAL A 42 -3.09 1.89 13.26
N VAL A 43 -4.08 1.00 13.30
CA VAL A 43 -4.01 -0.23 14.11
C VAL A 43 -2.83 -1.10 13.69
N TYR A 44 -2.62 -1.27 12.38
CA TYR A 44 -1.47 -1.99 11.84
C TYR A 44 -0.15 -1.34 12.26
N LEU A 45 -0.02 -0.02 12.17
CA LEU A 45 1.19 0.70 12.58
C LEU A 45 1.47 0.58 14.08
N ILE A 46 0.43 0.67 14.92
CA ILE A 46 0.55 0.46 16.37
C ILE A 46 0.97 -0.98 16.66
N ALA A 47 0.39 -1.96 15.98
CA ALA A 47 0.76 -3.37 16.14
C ALA A 47 2.23 -3.63 15.73
N LEU A 48 2.69 -3.07 14.61
CA LEU A 48 4.09 -3.15 14.19
C LEU A 48 5.02 -2.48 15.20
N THR A 49 4.63 -1.32 15.73
CA THR A 49 5.40 -0.60 16.75
C THR A 49 5.48 -1.40 18.04
N PHE A 50 4.38 -2.02 18.46
CA PHE A 50 4.35 -2.93 19.60
C PHE A 50 5.28 -4.13 19.39
N LEU A 51 5.21 -4.80 18.24
CA LEU A 51 6.11 -5.92 17.89
C LEU A 51 7.58 -5.50 17.86
N LEU A 52 7.87 -4.28 17.38
CA LEU A 52 9.22 -3.73 17.35
C LEU A 52 9.78 -3.47 18.76
N PHE A 53 8.94 -3.14 19.73
CA PHE A 53 9.33 -2.74 21.09
C PHE A 53 9.02 -3.79 22.17
N GLN A 54 8.72 -5.06 21.82
CA GLN A 54 8.45 -6.09 22.84
C GLN A 54 9.62 -6.44 23.77
N SER A 55 10.84 -5.93 23.54
CA SER A 55 11.99 -6.11 24.45
C SER A 55 11.96 -5.12 25.63
N GLU A 56 11.11 -5.39 26.61
CA GLU A 56 11.23 -4.80 27.96
C GLU A 56 12.03 -5.77 28.84
N GLY A 57 13.36 -5.66 28.79
CA GLY A 57 14.26 -6.16 29.81
C GLY A 57 15.37 -7.07 29.29
N HIS A 58 16.51 -6.50 28.89
CA HIS A 58 17.86 -6.97 29.25
C HIS A 58 18.92 -6.13 28.52
N THR A 59 19.92 -5.65 29.26
CA THR A 59 21.02 -4.77 28.80
C THR A 59 22.01 -5.54 27.91
N GLY A 60 21.62 -5.88 26.68
CA GLY A 60 22.46 -6.53 25.67
C GLY A 60 22.84 -5.60 24.51
N SER A 61 23.93 -5.91 23.81
CA SER A 61 24.41 -5.16 22.63
C SER A 61 23.32 -5.00 21.55
N TYR A 62 23.31 -3.89 20.80
CA TYR A 62 22.27 -3.56 19.81
C TYR A 62 21.99 -4.68 18.79
N LEU A 63 23.01 -5.43 18.35
CA LEU A 63 22.84 -6.55 17.42
C LEU A 63 22.13 -7.75 18.08
N PHE A 64 22.40 -8.00 19.36
CA PHE A 64 21.75 -9.05 20.14
C PHE A 64 20.29 -8.70 20.44
N LEU A 65 19.99 -7.43 20.73
CA LEU A 65 18.63 -6.93 20.91
C LEU A 65 17.77 -7.08 19.64
N ILE A 66 18.33 -6.75 18.47
CA ILE A 66 17.63 -6.90 17.19
C ILE A 66 17.36 -8.37 16.89
N SER A 67 18.32 -9.26 17.16
CA SER A 67 18.14 -10.70 16.96
C SER A 67 17.04 -11.26 17.88
N GLN A 68 17.05 -10.89 19.16
CA GLN A 68 16.07 -11.39 20.14
C GLN A 68 14.64 -10.89 19.87
N ASN A 69 14.48 -9.62 19.47
CA ASN A 69 13.18 -9.07 19.07
C ASN A 69 12.52 -9.84 17.91
N ARG A 70 13.31 -10.33 16.95
CA ARG A 70 12.75 -11.09 15.82
C ARG A 70 12.20 -12.45 16.27
N ASP A 71 12.88 -13.12 17.19
CA ASP A 71 12.45 -14.43 17.68
C ASP A 71 11.24 -14.32 18.62
N ASP A 72 11.19 -13.31 19.48
CA ASP A 72 10.04 -13.04 20.34
C ASP A 72 8.80 -12.65 19.53
N ALA A 73 8.97 -11.80 18.50
CA ALA A 73 7.90 -11.45 17.57
C ALA A 73 7.41 -12.69 16.78
N ARG A 74 8.32 -13.56 16.33
CA ARG A 74 7.97 -14.83 15.64
C ARG A 74 7.16 -15.75 16.55
N GLN A 75 7.51 -15.83 17.83
CA GLN A 75 6.75 -16.63 18.80
C GLN A 75 5.38 -16.03 19.09
N PHE A 76 5.26 -14.70 19.17
CA PHE A 76 3.96 -14.03 19.31
C PHE A 76 3.03 -14.32 18.13
N MET A 77 3.56 -14.38 16.90
CA MET A 77 2.77 -14.70 15.70
C MET A 77 2.12 -16.11 15.74
N LYS A 78 2.63 -17.03 16.56
CA LYS A 78 1.99 -18.35 16.78
C LYS A 78 0.61 -18.25 17.44
N LEU A 79 0.35 -17.17 18.17
CA LEU A 79 -0.97 -16.91 18.77
C LEU A 79 -2.04 -16.65 17.70
N LEU A 80 -1.63 -16.12 16.54
CA LEU A 80 -2.53 -15.80 15.44
C LEU A 80 -2.79 -17.03 14.57
N HIS A 81 -1.77 -17.84 14.30
CA HIS A 81 -1.91 -19.06 13.54
C HIS A 81 -0.77 -20.05 13.86
N PRO A 82 -1.07 -21.35 14.06
CA PRO A 82 -0.11 -22.33 14.59
C PRO A 82 1.09 -22.62 13.68
N ASP A 83 0.94 -22.41 12.37
CA ASP A 83 2.00 -22.64 11.38
C ASP A 83 3.01 -21.48 11.27
N LEU A 84 2.84 -20.40 12.05
CA LEU A 84 3.76 -19.26 12.06
C LEU A 84 4.90 -19.45 13.07
N GLY A 85 5.91 -18.58 13.02
CA GLY A 85 7.02 -18.59 13.97
C GLY A 85 8.21 -19.47 13.58
N VAL A 86 8.28 -19.84 12.30
CA VAL A 86 9.50 -20.35 11.64
C VAL A 86 10.20 -19.20 10.90
N GLU A 87 11.51 -19.31 10.74
CA GLU A 87 12.25 -18.36 9.93
C GLU A 87 11.86 -18.53 8.46
N LEU A 88 11.31 -17.48 7.86
CA LEU A 88 11.05 -17.46 6.42
C LEU A 88 12.39 -17.35 5.68
N PRO A 89 12.60 -18.12 4.60
CA PRO A 89 13.80 -18.00 3.79
C PRO A 89 13.85 -16.60 3.17
N GLU A 90 14.84 -15.80 3.56
CA GLU A 90 15.12 -14.51 2.92
C GLU A 90 15.63 -14.79 1.49
N ARG A 91 14.94 -14.25 0.47
CA ARG A 91 15.31 -14.41 -0.93
C ARG A 91 16.11 -13.20 -1.39
N SER A 92 17.23 -13.42 -2.07
CA SER A 92 17.94 -12.34 -2.75
C SER A 92 17.67 -12.42 -4.24
N TYR A 93 16.89 -11.47 -4.76
CA TYR A 93 16.49 -11.41 -6.17
C TYR A 93 17.63 -10.96 -7.10
N GLY A 94 18.61 -10.25 -6.55
CA GLY A 94 19.78 -9.68 -7.24
C GLY A 94 21.02 -10.56 -7.22
N ALA A 95 20.89 -11.87 -6.94
CA ALA A 95 22.04 -12.79 -6.92
C ALA A 95 22.62 -13.07 -8.31
N ASP A 96 21.79 -13.13 -9.36
CA ASP A 96 22.21 -13.25 -10.75
C ASP A 96 21.32 -12.39 -11.67
N CYS A 97 21.84 -11.24 -12.09
CA CYS A 97 21.11 -10.27 -12.91
C CYS A 97 21.25 -10.49 -14.42
N ARG A 98 21.76 -11.64 -14.86
CA ARG A 98 21.83 -11.97 -16.28
C ARG A 98 20.43 -12.23 -16.83
N LEU A 99 20.07 -11.52 -17.90
CA LEU A 99 18.81 -11.72 -18.61
C LEU A 99 18.78 -13.09 -19.30
N TYR A 100 19.93 -13.56 -19.78
CA TYR A 100 20.08 -14.83 -20.50
C TYR A 100 21.13 -15.70 -19.82
N VAL A 101 20.70 -16.86 -19.33
CA VAL A 101 21.50 -17.86 -18.62
C VAL A 101 21.44 -19.16 -19.43
N PRO A 102 22.32 -19.35 -20.43
CA PRO A 102 22.31 -20.53 -21.29
C PRO A 102 22.70 -21.80 -20.54
N GLU A 103 23.32 -21.68 -19.36
CA GLU A 103 23.74 -22.80 -18.51
C GLU A 103 22.55 -23.50 -17.83
N ASN A 104 21.38 -22.86 -17.76
CA ASN A 104 20.22 -23.43 -17.08
C ASN A 104 19.44 -24.39 -18.01
N PRO A 105 19.26 -25.67 -17.63
CA PRO A 105 18.60 -26.66 -18.48
C PRO A 105 17.08 -26.49 -18.59
N LYS A 106 16.43 -25.75 -17.68
CA LYS A 106 14.97 -25.58 -17.65
C LYS A 106 14.49 -24.42 -18.50
N ASN A 107 15.10 -23.24 -18.32
CA ASN A 107 14.76 -22.04 -19.06
C ASN A 107 16.00 -21.15 -19.18
N LYS A 108 16.29 -20.69 -20.40
CA LYS A 108 17.42 -19.80 -20.66
C LYS A 108 17.18 -18.38 -20.16
N PHE A 109 15.94 -18.01 -19.87
CA PHE A 109 15.53 -16.71 -19.30
C PHE A 109 14.92 -16.91 -17.89
N ILE A 110 15.49 -17.83 -17.10
CA ILE A 110 14.94 -18.22 -15.80
C ILE A 110 14.72 -17.03 -14.86
N ASN A 111 15.70 -16.12 -14.77
CA ASN A 111 15.65 -14.98 -13.86
C ASN A 111 14.47 -14.06 -14.19
N ILE A 112 14.23 -13.78 -15.48
CA ILE A 112 13.09 -12.97 -15.92
C ILE A 112 11.77 -13.69 -15.61
N TYR A 113 11.72 -15.00 -15.84
CA TYR A 113 10.50 -15.77 -15.61
C TYR A 113 10.13 -15.80 -14.12
N GLU A 114 11.10 -16.03 -13.24
CA GLU A 114 10.88 -16.06 -11.80
C GLU A 114 10.43 -14.68 -11.28
N THR A 115 11.06 -13.60 -11.73
CA THR A 115 10.67 -12.23 -11.35
C THR A 115 9.27 -11.85 -11.86
N LEU A 116 8.94 -12.19 -13.12
CA LEU A 116 7.63 -11.80 -13.70
C LEU A 116 6.43 -12.50 -13.05
N PHE A 117 6.64 -13.69 -12.48
CA PHE A 117 5.58 -14.47 -11.82
C PHE A 117 5.63 -14.36 -10.29
N ASP A 118 6.35 -13.36 -9.77
CA ASP A 118 6.41 -13.08 -8.34
C ASP A 118 5.18 -12.28 -7.85
N GLU A 119 4.84 -12.45 -6.58
CA GLU A 119 3.79 -11.70 -5.90
C GLU A 119 4.02 -10.18 -5.93
N PHE A 120 5.29 -9.75 -6.01
CA PHE A 120 5.66 -8.33 -6.01
C PHE A 120 5.20 -7.59 -7.27
N VAL A 121 5.09 -8.25 -8.43
CA VAL A 121 4.55 -7.65 -9.66
C VAL A 121 3.10 -7.21 -9.46
N VAL A 122 2.29 -8.09 -8.86
CA VAL A 122 0.88 -7.80 -8.57
C VAL A 122 0.76 -6.72 -7.50
N ALA A 123 1.62 -6.78 -6.47
CA ALA A 123 1.65 -5.78 -5.41
C ALA A 123 1.99 -4.37 -5.96
N HIS A 124 2.93 -4.26 -6.89
CA HIS A 124 3.27 -3.00 -7.57
C HIS A 124 2.08 -2.47 -8.38
N ILE A 125 1.51 -3.28 -9.26
CA ILE A 125 0.38 -2.86 -10.10
C ILE A 125 -0.80 -2.38 -9.25
N LEU A 126 -1.22 -3.19 -8.27
CA LEU A 126 -2.36 -2.86 -7.40
C LEU A 126 -2.05 -1.70 -6.46
N GLY A 127 -0.82 -1.65 -5.94
CA GLY A 127 -0.36 -0.57 -5.07
C GLY A 127 -0.38 0.77 -5.79
N TRP A 128 0.15 0.85 -7.01
CA TRP A 128 0.15 2.06 -7.82
C TRP A 128 -1.22 2.43 -8.37
N PHE A 129 -2.05 1.43 -8.69
CA PHE A 129 -3.47 1.64 -8.98
C PHE A 129 -4.20 2.31 -7.81
N GLY A 130 -4.05 1.78 -6.60
CA GLY A 130 -4.67 2.34 -5.40
C GLY A 130 -4.19 3.76 -5.11
N LYS A 131 -2.87 3.99 -5.14
CA LYS A 131 -2.27 5.32 -5.00
C LYS A 131 -2.81 6.30 -6.06
N ALA A 132 -2.97 5.85 -7.30
CA ALA A 132 -3.49 6.68 -8.39
C ALA A 132 -4.95 7.09 -8.19
N VAL A 133 -5.80 6.15 -7.74
CA VAL A 133 -7.21 6.44 -7.40
C VAL A 133 -7.33 7.43 -6.22
N MET A 134 -6.36 7.41 -5.29
CA MET A 134 -6.29 8.32 -4.14
C MET A 134 -5.81 9.74 -4.51
N ILE A 135 -4.61 9.82 -5.09
CA ILE A 135 -3.86 11.07 -5.27
C ILE A 135 -4.34 11.83 -6.50
N ARG A 136 -4.76 11.11 -7.57
CA ARG A 136 -5.36 11.66 -8.79
C ARG A 136 -4.50 12.71 -9.51
N ASN A 137 -3.19 12.72 -9.26
CA ASN A 137 -2.22 13.60 -9.88
C ASN A 137 -1.10 12.77 -10.51
N GLN A 138 -1.06 12.75 -11.84
CA GLN A 138 -0.12 11.94 -12.62
C GLN A 138 1.35 12.28 -12.31
N LEU A 139 1.71 13.56 -12.25
CA LEU A 139 3.09 13.99 -12.04
C LEU A 139 3.58 13.60 -10.64
N LEU A 140 2.75 13.86 -9.63
CA LEU A 140 3.08 13.49 -8.26
C LEU A 140 3.24 11.98 -8.09
N LEU A 141 2.38 11.19 -8.76
CA LEU A 141 2.48 9.73 -8.75
C LEU A 141 3.78 9.21 -9.37
N TRP A 142 4.23 9.82 -10.47
CA TRP A 142 5.51 9.47 -11.10
C TRP A 142 6.71 9.80 -10.22
N VAL A 143 6.71 10.98 -9.60
CA VAL A 143 7.77 11.38 -8.67
C VAL A 143 7.81 10.46 -7.46
N LEU A 144 6.65 10.12 -6.90
CA LEU A 144 6.56 9.15 -5.82
C LEU A 144 7.03 7.77 -6.27
N SER A 145 6.70 7.34 -7.49
CA SER A 145 7.12 6.04 -8.04
C SER A 145 8.62 5.92 -8.04
N ILE A 146 9.32 6.86 -8.68
CA ILE A 146 10.77 6.89 -8.67
C ILE A 146 11.33 7.00 -7.24
N GLY A 147 10.66 7.76 -6.36
CA GLY A 147 11.06 7.90 -4.96
C GLY A 147 11.00 6.61 -4.15
N PHE A 148 9.98 5.76 -4.37
CA PHE A 148 9.86 4.46 -3.71
C PHE A 148 10.99 3.51 -4.15
N GLU A 149 11.29 3.44 -5.44
CA GLU A 149 12.39 2.63 -5.96
C GLU A 149 13.76 3.08 -5.45
N LEU A 150 13.97 4.40 -5.34
CA LEU A 150 15.19 4.95 -4.75
C LEU A 150 15.32 4.59 -3.26
N MET A 151 14.20 4.53 -2.54
CA MET A 151 14.17 4.11 -1.15
C MET A 151 14.55 2.63 -1.03
N GLU A 152 14.02 1.77 -1.90
CA GLU A 152 14.35 0.34 -1.96
C GLU A 152 15.83 0.11 -2.30
N LEU A 153 16.34 0.81 -3.31
CA LEU A 153 17.77 0.81 -3.65
C LEU A 153 18.66 1.26 -2.48
N THR A 154 18.20 2.25 -1.69
CA THR A 154 18.93 2.74 -0.52
C THR A 154 18.93 1.68 0.59
N PHE A 155 17.81 0.99 0.82
CA PHE A 155 17.65 0.03 1.91
C PHE A 155 18.02 -1.42 1.58
N ARG A 156 18.47 -1.72 0.35
CA ARG A 156 18.94 -3.08 -0.05
C ARG A 156 20.02 -3.69 0.85
N HIS A 157 20.78 -2.86 1.56
CA HIS A 157 21.83 -3.32 2.47
C HIS A 157 21.28 -3.73 3.84
N MET A 158 20.08 -3.27 4.21
CA MET A 158 19.40 -3.65 5.44
C MET A 158 18.47 -4.86 5.25
N LEU A 159 17.87 -4.98 4.06
CA LEU A 159 16.92 -6.05 3.72
C LEU A 159 17.36 -6.73 2.42
N PRO A 160 17.81 -8.01 2.47
CA PRO A 160 18.27 -8.73 1.30
C PRO A 160 17.18 -8.97 0.25
N ASN A 161 15.90 -8.88 0.64
CA ASN A 161 14.75 -8.93 -0.26
C ASN A 161 14.71 -7.71 -1.22
N PHE A 162 15.20 -6.54 -0.82
CA PHE A 162 15.25 -5.35 -1.70
C PHE A 162 16.50 -5.29 -2.57
N ASN A 163 17.35 -6.32 -2.52
CA ASN A 163 18.48 -6.43 -3.42
C ASN A 163 17.97 -7.00 -4.75
N GLU A 164 17.48 -6.13 -5.62
CA GLU A 164 16.93 -6.46 -6.93
C GLU A 164 17.88 -6.06 -8.06
N CYS A 165 17.58 -6.53 -9.26
CA CYS A 165 18.39 -6.24 -10.44
C CYS A 165 18.10 -4.84 -11.00
N TRP A 166 19.09 -4.23 -11.65
CA TRP A 166 18.93 -2.90 -12.24
C TRP A 166 17.77 -2.83 -13.26
N TRP A 167 17.54 -3.92 -14.01
CA TRP A 167 16.48 -4.01 -15.01
C TRP A 167 15.11 -4.24 -14.37
N ASP A 168 15.08 -4.83 -13.17
CA ASP A 168 13.86 -5.06 -12.41
C ASP A 168 13.31 -3.70 -11.97
N ILE A 169 14.11 -3.00 -11.17
CA ILE A 169 13.81 -1.66 -10.64
C ILE A 169 13.44 -0.67 -11.76
N ILE A 170 14.23 -0.60 -12.84
CA ILE A 170 14.00 0.41 -13.89
C ILE A 170 12.91 -0.02 -14.87
N ILE A 171 12.98 -1.24 -15.39
CA ILE A 171 12.13 -1.66 -16.51
C ILE A 171 10.86 -2.29 -15.97
N LEU A 172 10.97 -3.26 -15.07
CA LEU A 172 9.79 -3.96 -14.57
C LEU A 172 8.99 -3.07 -13.63
N ASP A 173 9.61 -2.50 -12.61
CA ASP A 173 8.87 -1.76 -11.59
C ASP A 173 8.45 -0.38 -12.08
N ILE A 174 9.38 0.52 -12.41
CA ILE A 174 9.04 1.90 -12.85
C ILE A 174 8.24 1.90 -14.16
N LEU A 175 8.76 1.26 -15.21
CA LEU A 175 8.24 1.44 -16.56
C LEU A 175 7.05 0.54 -16.91
N ILE A 176 6.92 -0.64 -16.29
CA ILE A 176 5.85 -1.58 -16.59
C ILE A 176 4.81 -1.57 -15.47
N CYS A 177 5.15 -2.05 -14.27
CA CYS A 177 4.20 -2.26 -13.18
C CYS A 177 3.61 -0.95 -12.67
N ASN A 178 4.47 0.01 -12.33
CA ASN A 178 4.08 1.30 -11.75
C ASN A 178 3.38 2.16 -12.81
N TRP A 179 3.93 2.24 -14.02
CA TRP A 179 3.29 2.90 -15.16
C TRP A 179 1.88 2.37 -15.40
N PHE A 180 1.73 1.04 -15.48
CA PHE A 180 0.45 0.40 -15.75
C PHE A 180 -0.55 0.61 -14.62
N GLY A 181 -0.12 0.46 -13.36
CA GLY A 181 -0.94 0.74 -12.18
C GLY A 181 -1.45 2.18 -12.17
N ILE A 182 -0.55 3.15 -12.40
CA ILE A 182 -0.92 4.57 -12.46
C ILE A 182 -1.89 4.82 -13.62
N TRP A 183 -1.58 4.32 -14.82
CA TRP A 183 -2.43 4.48 -16.00
C TRP A 183 -3.84 3.91 -15.77
N ALA A 184 -3.93 2.68 -15.26
CA ALA A 184 -5.20 2.00 -14.97
C ALA A 184 -5.99 2.76 -13.90
N GLY A 185 -5.33 3.23 -12.83
CA GLY A 185 -5.99 3.99 -11.76
C GLY A 185 -6.51 5.34 -12.25
N MET A 186 -5.72 6.06 -13.04
CA MET A 186 -6.12 7.35 -13.63
C MET A 186 -7.22 7.19 -14.68
N HIS A 187 -7.19 6.10 -15.46
CA HIS A 187 -8.26 5.77 -16.41
C HIS A 187 -9.57 5.45 -15.67
N THR A 188 -9.48 4.66 -14.59
CA THR A 188 -10.63 4.32 -13.74
C THR A 188 -11.25 5.57 -13.12
N VAL A 189 -10.42 6.46 -12.60
CA VAL A 189 -10.81 7.79 -12.13
C VAL A 189 -11.59 8.54 -13.21
N ARG A 190 -11.04 8.71 -14.42
CA ARG A 190 -11.71 9.42 -15.51
C ARG A 190 -13.03 8.77 -15.93
N TYR A 191 -13.10 7.44 -15.93
CA TYR A 191 -14.32 6.69 -16.26
C TYR A 191 -15.46 6.98 -15.28
N PHE A 192 -15.15 7.04 -13.97
CA PHE A 192 -16.16 7.35 -12.95
C PHE A 192 -16.46 8.86 -12.84
N ASP A 193 -15.51 9.74 -13.14
CA ASP A 193 -15.74 11.20 -13.21
C ASP A 193 -16.69 11.58 -14.35
N GLY A 194 -16.60 10.88 -15.48
CA GLY A 194 -17.51 11.06 -16.62
C GLY A 194 -18.93 10.56 -16.36
N LYS A 195 -19.17 9.85 -15.26
CA LYS A 195 -20.49 9.35 -14.84
C LYS A 195 -20.90 10.05 -13.54
N THR A 196 -21.43 11.25 -13.66
CA THR A 196 -22.07 11.95 -12.54
C THR A 196 -23.35 11.21 -12.12
N TYR A 197 -23.27 10.38 -11.09
CA TYR A 197 -24.46 9.85 -10.43
C TYR A 197 -25.02 10.94 -9.53
N GLU A 198 -26.04 11.65 -10.03
CA GLU A 198 -26.90 12.52 -9.23
C GLU A 198 -27.64 11.65 -8.20
N TRP A 199 -27.12 11.53 -6.98
CA TRP A 199 -27.85 10.91 -5.87
C TRP A 199 -28.86 11.90 -5.30
N VAL A 200 -29.85 12.26 -6.12
CA VAL A 200 -31.07 12.87 -5.63
C VAL A 200 -31.96 11.77 -5.06
N GLY A 201 -32.67 12.05 -3.96
CA GLY A 201 -33.62 11.08 -3.36
C GLY A 201 -34.59 10.53 -4.41
N LEU A 202 -35.16 9.34 -4.17
CA LEU A 202 -35.99 8.60 -5.13
C LEU A 202 -37.07 9.47 -5.82
N SER A 203 -37.58 10.49 -5.12
CA SER A 203 -38.56 11.46 -5.63
C SER A 203 -38.03 12.42 -6.70
N ARG A 204 -36.74 12.76 -6.69
CA ARG A 204 -36.10 13.71 -7.63
C ARG A 204 -35.39 13.04 -8.80
N GLN A 205 -35.27 11.71 -8.83
CA GLN A 205 -34.69 10.98 -9.96
C GLN A 205 -35.60 11.13 -11.20
N ARG A 206 -35.06 11.70 -12.29
CA ARG A 206 -35.81 11.94 -13.55
C ARG A 206 -36.04 10.66 -14.36
N SER A 207 -35.14 9.68 -14.29
CA SER A 207 -35.22 8.46 -15.10
C SER A 207 -35.73 7.26 -14.28
N ILE A 208 -36.50 6.39 -14.93
CA ILE A 208 -37.03 5.16 -14.33
C ILE A 208 -35.88 4.22 -13.95
N MET A 209 -34.82 4.16 -14.77
CA MET A 209 -33.60 3.39 -14.48
C MET A 209 -32.89 3.84 -13.19
N GLY A 210 -32.86 5.14 -12.88
CA GLY A 210 -32.28 5.67 -11.64
C GLY A 210 -33.06 5.28 -10.39
N LYS A 211 -34.39 5.12 -10.51
CA LYS A 211 -35.25 4.65 -9.41
C LYS A 211 -35.11 3.15 -9.15
N VAL A 212 -35.04 2.34 -10.21
CA VAL A 212 -34.86 0.89 -10.11
C VAL A 212 -33.48 0.56 -9.52
N CYS A 213 -32.41 1.22 -9.98
CA CYS A 213 -31.06 1.01 -9.46
C CYS A 213 -30.96 1.28 -7.94
N LEU A 214 -31.68 2.28 -7.43
CA LEU A 214 -31.72 2.59 -5.99
C LEU A 214 -32.48 1.54 -5.17
N LEU A 215 -33.55 0.97 -5.75
CA LEU A 215 -34.40 -0.04 -5.10
C LEU A 215 -33.75 -1.42 -5.07
N THR A 216 -32.85 -1.74 -6.01
CA THR A 216 -32.12 -3.02 -6.03
C THR A 216 -30.93 -3.06 -5.06
N ILE A 217 -30.55 -1.92 -4.47
CA ILE A 217 -29.44 -1.81 -3.50
C ILE A 217 -29.94 -1.98 -2.04
N HIS A 218 -31.25 -2.12 -1.83
CA HIS A 218 -31.85 -2.24 -0.51
C HIS A 218 -32.47 -3.62 -0.22
#